data_AF-A0A931PXW2-F1
#
_entry.id   AF-A0A931PXW2-F1
#
_cell.length_a   1.000
_cell.length_b   1.000
_cell.length_c   1.000
_cell.angle_alpha   90.00
_cell.angle_beta   90.00
_cell.angle_gamma   90.00
#
_symmetry.space_group_name_H-M   'P 1'
#
loop_
_entity.id
_entity.type
_entity.pdbx_description
1 polymer ?
#
loop_
_entity_poly.entity_id
_entity_poly.type
_entity_poly.pdbx_seq_one_letter_code
_entity_poly.pdbx_strand_id
1 'polypeptide(L)'
;MYFLFDENVPFKFVQGLALIEESNHKSPIKVKLSHPRSLGNEGASDEEQIQIAGRNDGVIISFDKDFKHIKSYFPLYKKHKVGVVFLKLSKEESNYWGIVKLVINKWEELKIVLNDHEKPFAYQVSKHGIQRFEF
;
A
#
# COMPACT_ATOMS: atom_id res chain seq x y z
N MET A 1 -3.55 -1.71 11.64
CA MET A 1 -3.67 -2.11 10.21
C MET A 1 -2.34 -2.63 9.69
N TYR A 2 -2.35 -3.59 8.78
CA TYR A 2 -1.13 -4.13 8.15
C TYR A 2 -0.99 -3.63 6.71
N PHE A 3 0.20 -3.15 6.34
CA PHE A 3 0.55 -2.75 4.98
C PHE A 3 1.64 -3.66 4.44
N LEU A 4 1.34 -4.34 3.33
CA LEU A 4 2.32 -5.04 2.52
C LEU A 4 2.65 -4.16 1.31
N PHE A 5 3.83 -3.57 1.30
CA PHE A 5 4.34 -2.88 0.12
C PHE A 5 4.83 -3.92 -0.89
N ASP A 6 4.37 -3.80 -2.11
CA ASP A 6 4.77 -4.65 -3.24
C ASP A 6 6.26 -4.45 -3.58
N GLU A 7 6.83 -5.41 -4.32
CA GLU A 7 8.26 -5.48 -4.67
C GLU A 7 8.71 -4.29 -5.54
N ASN A 8 7.78 -3.69 -6.29
CA ASN A 8 8.07 -2.49 -7.09
C ASN A 8 8.25 -1.21 -6.25
N VAL A 9 7.95 -1.25 -4.94
CA VAL A 9 8.20 -0.13 -4.02
C VAL A 9 9.60 -0.28 -3.41
N PRO A 10 10.47 0.74 -3.46
CA PRO A 10 11.84 0.58 -2.98
C PRO A 10 11.94 0.12 -1.52
N PHE A 11 12.59 -1.03 -1.30
CA PHE A 11 12.76 -1.61 0.03
C PHE A 11 13.27 -0.63 1.10
N LYS A 12 14.28 0.18 0.77
CA LYS A 12 14.86 1.17 1.68
C LYS A 12 13.89 2.28 2.06
N PHE A 13 12.98 2.65 1.16
CA PHE A 13 11.91 3.58 1.48
C PHE A 13 10.96 2.97 2.52
N VAL A 14 10.53 1.72 2.32
CA VAL A 14 9.63 1.02 3.25
C VAL A 14 10.28 0.87 4.63
N GLN A 15 11.57 0.52 4.70
CA GLN A 15 12.31 0.46 5.97
C GLN A 15 12.33 1.82 6.69
N GLY A 16 12.61 2.91 5.97
CA GLY A 16 12.60 4.25 6.54
C GLY A 16 11.22 4.67 7.05
N LEU A 17 10.17 4.41 6.27
CA LEU A 17 8.79 4.71 6.67
C LEU A 17 8.37 3.90 7.91
N ALA A 18 8.78 2.63 8.01
CA ALA A 18 8.50 1.80 9.18
C ALA A 18 9.11 2.42 10.45
N LEU A 19 10.37 2.84 10.40
CA LEU A 19 11.04 3.50 11.54
C LEU A 19 10.35 4.81 11.95
N ILE A 20 9.90 5.61 10.98
CA ILE A 20 9.14 6.84 11.24
C ILE A 20 7.80 6.52 11.93
N GLU A 21 7.05 5.54 11.43
CA GLU A 21 5.76 5.15 12.00
C GLU A 21 5.91 4.55 13.41
N GLU A 22 6.91 3.70 13.63
CA GLU A 22 7.22 3.10 14.94
C GLU A 22 7.52 4.19 16.00
N SER A 23 8.17 5.27 15.55
CA SER A 23 8.48 6.43 16.39
C SER A 23 7.26 7.36 16.60
N ASN A 24 6.20 7.23 15.80
CA ASN A 24 4.99 8.05 15.91
C ASN A 24 4.04 7.50 17.01
N HIS A 25 4.45 7.66 18.27
CA HIS A 25 3.69 7.17 19.42
C HIS A 25 2.29 7.79 19.54
N LYS A 26 2.08 9.00 19.01
CA LYS A 26 0.80 9.72 19.05
C LYS A 26 -0.15 9.40 17.88
N SER A 27 0.28 8.59 16.89
CA SER A 27 -0.59 8.16 15.79
C SER A 27 -1.85 7.47 16.35
N PRO A 28 -3.07 7.94 16.02
CA PRO A 28 -4.31 7.32 16.47
C PRO A 28 -4.54 5.96 15.80
N ILE A 29 -4.00 5.77 14.60
CA ILE A 29 -4.13 4.54 13.81
C ILE A 29 -2.76 3.90 13.74
N LYS A 30 -2.57 2.83 14.52
CA LYS A 30 -1.32 2.07 14.53
C LYS A 30 -1.25 1.14 13.32
N VAL A 31 -0.13 1.22 12.61
CA VAL A 31 0.07 0.41 11.41
C VAL A 31 1.41 -0.30 11.45
N LYS A 32 1.44 -1.50 10.87
CA LYS A 32 2.65 -2.30 10.68
C LYS A 32 2.95 -2.39 9.20
N LEU A 33 4.21 -2.14 8.83
CA LEU A 33 4.65 -2.12 7.45
C LEU A 33 5.52 -3.35 7.18
N SER A 34 5.44 -3.85 5.96
CA SER A 34 6.29 -4.94 5.49
C SER A 34 6.54 -4.80 3.99
N HIS A 35 7.61 -5.44 3.54
CA HIS A 35 8.00 -5.56 2.15
C HIS A 35 8.42 -7.01 1.91
N PRO A 36 8.20 -7.61 0.73
CA PRO A 36 8.55 -9.01 0.46
C PRO A 36 9.97 -9.39 0.88
N ARG A 37 10.95 -8.53 0.54
CA ARG A 37 12.33 -8.66 1.01
C ARG A 37 12.52 -8.83 2.52
N SER A 38 11.73 -8.16 3.36
CA SER A 38 11.79 -8.32 4.82
C SER A 38 11.19 -9.64 5.30
N LEU A 39 10.30 -10.24 4.52
CA LEU A 39 9.61 -11.48 4.84
C LEU A 39 10.33 -12.71 4.23
N GLY A 40 11.37 -12.50 3.44
CA GLY A 40 12.12 -13.58 2.76
C GLY A 40 11.35 -14.21 1.59
N ASN A 41 10.39 -13.48 1.00
CA ASN A 41 9.52 -13.96 -0.09
C ASN A 41 9.60 -13.05 -1.34
N GLU A 42 10.78 -12.54 -1.68
CA GLU A 42 11.00 -11.85 -2.96
C GLU A 42 10.63 -12.77 -4.14
N GLY A 43 10.02 -12.22 -5.18
CA GLY A 43 9.53 -13.00 -6.31
C GLY A 43 8.24 -13.79 -6.05
N ALA A 44 7.57 -13.59 -4.90
CA ALA A 44 6.23 -14.12 -4.66
C ALA A 44 5.23 -13.58 -5.69
N SER A 45 4.37 -14.46 -6.21
CA SER A 45 3.30 -14.10 -7.13
C SER A 45 2.27 -13.15 -6.50
N ASP A 46 1.51 -12.44 -7.33
CA ASP A 46 0.42 -11.57 -6.87
C ASP A 46 -0.56 -12.34 -5.96
N GLU A 47 -0.85 -13.60 -6.31
CA GLU A 47 -1.74 -14.45 -5.52
C GLU A 47 -1.20 -14.72 -4.12
N GLU A 48 0.10 -15.04 -4.01
CA GLU A 48 0.77 -15.25 -2.74
C GLU A 48 0.81 -13.96 -1.91
N GLN A 49 1.10 -12.82 -2.53
CA GLN A 49 1.07 -11.53 -1.85
C GLN A 49 -0.34 -11.21 -1.30
N ILE A 50 -1.39 -11.44 -2.09
CA ILE A 50 -2.78 -11.25 -1.67
C ILE A 50 -3.12 -12.19 -0.51
N GLN A 51 -2.69 -13.45 -0.55
CA GLN A 51 -2.91 -14.38 0.56
C GLN A 51 -2.19 -13.93 1.84
N ILE A 52 -0.93 -13.48 1.74
CA ILE A 52 -0.14 -12.99 2.88
C ILE A 52 -0.79 -11.75 3.48
N ALA A 53 -1.20 -10.79 2.66
CA ALA A 53 -1.92 -9.62 3.12
C ALA A 53 -3.24 -10.02 3.80
N GLY A 54 -4.02 -10.92 3.20
CA GLY A 54 -5.31 -11.37 3.73
C GLY A 54 -5.22 -12.05 5.10
N ARG A 55 -4.18 -12.87 5.33
CA ARG A 55 -3.92 -13.48 6.65
C ARG A 55 -3.67 -12.45 7.77
N ASN A 56 -3.30 -11.22 7.40
CA ASN A 56 -2.98 -10.14 8.33
C ASN A 56 -4.02 -9.00 8.30
N ASP A 57 -5.19 -9.22 7.71
CA ASP A 57 -6.21 -8.18 7.46
C ASP A 57 -5.58 -6.93 6.78
N GLY A 58 -4.78 -7.21 5.77
CA GLY A 58 -3.82 -6.28 5.19
C GLY A 58 -4.34 -5.44 4.03
N VAL A 59 -3.54 -4.44 3.71
CA VAL A 59 -3.64 -3.60 2.53
C VAL A 59 -2.36 -3.73 1.72
N ILE A 60 -2.46 -3.99 0.42
CA ILE A 60 -1.33 -3.99 -0.50
C ILE A 60 -1.10 -2.56 -1.02
N ILE A 61 0.14 -2.09 -0.99
CA ILE A 61 0.55 -0.80 -1.59
C ILE A 61 1.49 -1.08 -2.76
N SER A 62 1.16 -0.59 -3.96
CA SER A 62 1.96 -0.83 -5.17
C SER A 62 2.11 0.43 -6.02
N PHE A 63 3.20 0.52 -6.81
CA PHE A 63 3.33 1.47 -7.91
C PHE A 63 2.67 0.97 -9.21
N ASP A 64 2.12 -0.24 -9.22
CA ASP A 64 1.50 -0.79 -10.42
C ASP A 64 0.39 0.15 -10.91
N LYS A 65 0.52 0.56 -12.17
CA LYS A 65 -0.33 1.57 -12.80
C LYS A 65 -1.48 0.92 -13.55
N ASP A 66 -1.47 -0.41 -13.73
CA ASP A 66 -2.50 -1.06 -14.52
C ASP A 66 -3.67 -1.52 -13.65
N PHE A 67 -4.60 -0.60 -13.40
CA PHE A 67 -5.84 -0.93 -12.70
C PHE A 67 -6.64 -2.08 -13.36
N LYS A 68 -6.43 -2.38 -14.65
CA LYS A 68 -7.05 -3.56 -15.28
C LYS A 68 -6.49 -4.86 -14.72
N HIS A 69 -5.18 -4.90 -14.43
CA HIS A 69 -4.52 -6.03 -13.80
C HIS A 69 -5.05 -6.28 -12.39
N ILE A 70 -5.18 -5.23 -11.59
CA ILE A 70 -5.81 -5.32 -10.26
C ILE A 70 -7.26 -5.81 -10.35
N LYS A 71 -8.01 -5.30 -11.34
CA LYS A 71 -9.38 -5.75 -11.58
C LYS A 71 -9.46 -7.23 -11.95
N SER A 72 -8.50 -7.78 -12.70
CA SER A 72 -8.52 -9.22 -13.00
C SER A 72 -8.32 -10.07 -11.74
N TYR A 73 -7.61 -9.57 -10.72
CA TYR A 73 -7.48 -10.23 -9.41
C TYR A 73 -8.58 -9.89 -8.40
N PHE A 74 -9.60 -9.10 -8.78
CA PHE A 74 -10.67 -8.71 -7.85
C PHE A 74 -11.33 -9.89 -7.10
N PRO A 75 -11.65 -11.03 -7.75
CA PRO A 75 -12.19 -12.18 -7.03
C PRO A 75 -11.29 -12.65 -5.88
N LEU A 76 -9.97 -12.54 -6.04
CA LEU A 76 -8.99 -12.93 -5.04
C LEU A 76 -8.89 -11.90 -3.90
N TYR A 77 -8.83 -10.60 -4.23
CA TYR A 77 -8.92 -9.53 -3.23
C TYR A 77 -10.18 -9.64 -2.38
N LYS A 78 -11.33 -9.92 -3.01
CA LYS A 78 -12.61 -10.13 -2.32
C LYS A 78 -12.58 -11.38 -1.43
N LYS A 79 -12.08 -12.51 -1.94
CA LYS A 79 -11.97 -13.76 -1.17
C LYS A 79 -11.11 -13.59 0.09
N HIS A 80 -10.01 -12.86 -0.02
CA HIS A 80 -9.07 -12.66 1.08
C HIS A 80 -9.32 -11.37 1.90
N LYS A 81 -10.38 -10.61 1.56
CA LYS A 81 -10.72 -9.32 2.18
C LYS A 81 -9.53 -8.36 2.24
N VAL A 82 -8.82 -8.21 1.12
CA VAL A 82 -7.62 -7.37 1.02
C VAL A 82 -7.98 -6.04 0.38
N GLY A 83 -7.48 -4.95 0.97
CA GLY A 83 -7.53 -3.62 0.37
C GLY A 83 -6.31 -3.40 -0.52
N VAL A 84 -6.42 -2.53 -1.51
CA VAL A 84 -5.30 -2.22 -2.39
C VAL A 84 -5.19 -0.71 -2.61
N VAL A 85 -3.94 -0.22 -2.61
CA VAL A 85 -3.59 1.18 -2.78
C VAL A 85 -2.53 1.32 -3.86
N PHE A 86 -2.79 2.17 -4.85
CA PHE A 86 -1.85 2.46 -5.93
C PHE A 86 -1.22 3.83 -5.73
N LEU A 87 0.10 3.88 -5.76
CA LEU A 87 0.86 5.11 -5.70
C LEU A 87 1.06 5.66 -7.11
N LYS A 88 0.60 6.88 -7.36
CA LYS A 88 0.72 7.57 -8.65
C LYS A 88 1.63 8.79 -8.53
N LEU A 89 2.84 8.65 -9.05
CA LEU A 89 3.78 9.75 -9.26
C LEU A 89 3.52 10.42 -10.62
N SER A 90 3.67 11.74 -10.69
CA SER A 90 3.85 12.41 -11.98
C SER A 90 5.26 12.15 -12.53
N LYS A 91 5.48 12.43 -13.82
CA LYS A 91 6.79 12.22 -14.47
C LYS A 91 7.91 13.00 -13.75
N GLU A 92 7.62 14.22 -13.33
CA GLU A 92 8.54 15.12 -12.62
C GLU A 92 8.89 14.61 -11.21
N GLU A 93 8.04 13.75 -10.64
CA GLU A 93 8.18 13.17 -9.30
C GLU A 93 8.73 11.74 -9.35
N SER A 94 9.19 11.27 -10.50
CA SER A 94 9.66 9.87 -10.67
C SER A 94 11.00 9.56 -9.99
N ASN A 95 11.62 10.55 -9.34
CA ASN A 95 12.81 10.33 -8.53
C ASN A 95 12.47 9.81 -7.12
N TYR A 96 13.49 9.33 -6.41
CA TYR A 96 13.32 8.76 -5.07
C TYR A 96 12.65 9.72 -4.07
N TRP A 97 12.99 11.02 -4.12
CA TRP A 97 12.37 12.01 -3.25
C TRP A 97 10.91 12.28 -3.59
N GLY A 98 10.48 12.07 -4.83
CA GLY A 98 9.07 12.14 -5.20
C GLY A 98 8.26 11.03 -4.53
N ILE A 99 8.79 9.81 -4.45
CA ILE A 99 8.20 8.70 -3.66
C ILE A 99 8.04 9.12 -2.20
N VAL A 100 9.13 9.60 -1.60
CA VAL A 100 9.16 10.02 -0.20
C VAL A 100 8.12 11.10 0.08
N LYS A 101 8.10 12.17 -0.72
CA LYS A 101 7.17 13.29 -0.55
C LYS A 101 5.71 12.86 -0.76
N LEU A 102 5.43 12.05 -1.79
CA LEU A 102 4.08 11.57 -2.07
C LEU A 102 3.51 10.85 -0.84
N VAL A 103 4.26 9.87 -0.33
CA VAL A 103 3.77 9.03 0.76
C VAL A 103 3.73 9.81 2.07
N ILE A 104 4.80 10.49 2.47
CA ILE A 104 4.85 11.20 3.76
C ILE A 104 3.74 12.27 3.85
N ASN A 105 3.52 13.05 2.79
CA ASN A 105 2.51 14.10 2.82
C ASN A 105 1.08 13.56 2.89
N LYS A 106 0.85 12.29 2.51
CA LYS A 106 -0.47 11.65 2.47
C LYS A 106 -0.66 10.56 3.50
N TRP A 107 0.37 10.23 4.28
CA TRP A 107 0.38 9.03 5.12
C TRP A 107 -0.71 9.02 6.18
N GLU A 108 -0.83 10.10 6.96
CA GLU A 108 -1.84 10.20 8.02
C GLU A 108 -3.26 10.24 7.44
N GLU A 109 -3.48 11.01 6.37
CA GLU A 109 -4.75 11.07 5.64
C GLU A 109 -5.15 9.68 5.11
N LEU A 110 -4.20 8.96 4.51
CA LEU A 110 -4.41 7.61 3.99
C LEU A 110 -4.81 6.65 5.11
N LYS A 111 -4.13 6.66 6.26
CA LYS A 111 -4.49 5.79 7.39
C LYS A 111 -5.94 6.00 7.82
N ILE A 112 -6.40 7.25 7.91
CA ILE A 112 -7.77 7.61 8.26
C ILE A 112 -8.75 7.07 7.22
N VAL A 113 -8.54 7.41 5.94
CA VAL A 113 -9.42 6.99 4.84
C VAL A 113 -9.58 5.47 4.82
N LEU A 114 -8.50 4.70 4.97
CA LEU A 114 -8.58 3.25 4.89
C LEU A 114 -9.18 2.60 6.14
N ASN A 115 -9.05 3.23 7.30
CA ASN A 115 -9.61 2.72 8.55
C ASN A 115 -11.16 2.80 8.56
N ASP A 116 -11.72 3.77 7.85
CA ASP A 116 -13.16 4.04 7.82
C ASP A 116 -13.90 3.21 6.75
N HIS A 117 -13.21 2.34 6.02
CA HIS A 117 -13.77 1.57 4.91
C HIS A 117 -13.54 0.07 5.06
N GLU A 118 -14.61 -0.71 4.82
CA GLU A 118 -14.50 -2.17 4.81
C GLU A 118 -13.79 -2.67 3.54
N LYS A 119 -12.93 -3.67 3.72
CA LYS A 119 -12.24 -4.36 2.62
C LYS A 119 -13.20 -5.36 1.94
N PRO A 120 -13.06 -5.59 0.62
CA PRO A 120 -12.03 -5.03 -0.26
C PRO A 120 -12.36 -3.60 -0.70
N PHE A 121 -11.32 -2.78 -0.83
CA PHE A 121 -11.38 -1.47 -1.46
C PHE A 121 -10.18 -1.26 -2.39
N ALA A 122 -10.31 -0.34 -3.35
CA ALA A 122 -9.21 0.13 -4.16
C ALA A 122 -9.09 1.65 -4.05
N TYR A 123 -7.91 2.15 -3.71
CA TYR A 123 -7.60 3.58 -3.69
C TYR A 123 -6.37 3.89 -4.53
N GLN A 124 -6.29 5.10 -5.05
CA GLN A 124 -5.09 5.66 -5.64
C GLN A 124 -4.67 6.88 -4.84
N VAL A 125 -3.38 6.95 -4.50
CA VAL A 125 -2.76 8.10 -3.85
C VAL A 125 -1.92 8.84 -4.88
N SER A 126 -2.15 10.13 -5.03
CA SER A 126 -1.38 11.01 -5.89
C SER A 126 -1.11 12.34 -5.18
N LYS A 127 -0.28 13.20 -5.79
CA LYS A 127 -0.07 14.57 -5.28
C LYS A 127 -1.37 15.37 -5.14
N HIS A 128 -2.40 15.03 -5.93
CA HIS A 128 -3.68 15.73 -5.93
C HIS A 128 -4.65 15.23 -4.85
N GLY A 129 -4.38 14.09 -4.21
CA GLY A 129 -5.26 13.49 -3.21
C GLY A 129 -5.40 11.99 -3.32
N ILE A 130 -6.33 11.48 -2.53
CA ILE A 130 -6.68 10.06 -2.41
C ILE A 130 -8.03 9.84 -3.10
N GLN A 131 -8.06 8.95 -4.09
CA GLN A 131 -9.26 8.66 -4.89
C GLN A 131 -9.66 7.20 -4.75
N ARG A 132 -10.93 6.92 -4.49
CA ARG A 132 -11.49 5.56 -4.49
C ARG A 132 -11.79 5.09 -5.92
N PHE A 133 -11.57 3.82 -6.18
CA PHE A 133 -11.97 3.15 -7.41
C PHE A 133 -13.00 2.07 -7.10
N GLU A 134 -13.98 1.95 -7.99
CA GLU A 134 -14.94 0.85 -7.97
C GLU A 134 -14.33 -0.36 -8.68
N PHE A 135 -14.39 -1.49 -7.99
CA PHE A 135 -14.00 -2.80 -8.53
C PHE A 135 -14.98 -3.26 -9.60
#